data_AF-A0A958RUN6-F1
#
_entry.id   AF-A0A958RUN6-F1
#
_cell.length_a   1.000
_cell.length_b   1.000
_cell.length_c   1.000
_cell.angle_alpha   90.00
_cell.angle_beta   90.00
_cell.angle_gamma   90.00
#
_symmetry.space_group_name_H-M   'P 1'
#
loop_
_entity.id
_entity.type
_entity.pdbx_description
1 polymer ?
#
loop_
_entity_poly.entity_id
_entity_poly.type
_entity_poly.pdbx_seq_one_letter_code
_entity_poly.pdbx_strand_id
1 'polypeptide(L)'
;MFGKMNWPFAILMTTSIFFSSHLQAAPQKVVAQVNAEKITLAEFNEEYDRVEAETINPPPKEIFLEDLVRYEIGAQEAEKQKIDQDPIVKKEI
;
A
#
# COMPACT_ATOMS: atom_id res chain seq x y z
N MET A 1 -18.54 -28.58 62.63
CA MET A 1 -19.09 -27.21 62.50
C MET A 1 -17.93 -26.28 62.20
N PHE A 2 -18.17 -25.22 61.40
CA PHE A 2 -17.21 -24.30 60.75
C PHE A 2 -16.53 -24.92 59.52
N GLY A 3 -16.63 -24.42 58.29
CA GLY A 3 -17.27 -23.23 57.72
C GLY A 3 -16.71 -23.13 56.29
N LYS A 4 -17.58 -23.05 55.29
CA LYS A 4 -17.22 -23.01 53.86
C LYS A 4 -16.27 -21.83 53.59
N MET A 5 -15.04 -22.12 53.16
CA MET A 5 -14.08 -21.13 52.68
C MET A 5 -14.46 -20.72 51.25
N ASN A 6 -14.90 -19.47 51.08
CA ASN A 6 -15.29 -18.88 49.81
C ASN A 6 -14.05 -18.50 48.97
N TRP A 7 -13.96 -19.09 47.77
CA TRP A 7 -13.54 -18.59 46.42
C TRP A 7 -12.91 -17.16 46.32
N PRO A 8 -12.10 -16.78 45.30
CA PRO A 8 -11.01 -17.40 44.53
C PRO A 8 -9.71 -16.55 44.54
N PHE A 9 -8.52 -17.14 44.65
CA PHE A 9 -7.26 -16.40 44.36
C PHE A 9 -6.48 -16.98 43.17
N ALA A 10 -7.08 -17.89 42.40
CA ALA A 10 -6.43 -18.61 41.31
C ALA A 10 -6.73 -18.05 39.90
N ILE A 11 -6.99 -16.74 39.76
CA ILE A 11 -7.18 -16.12 38.44
C ILE A 11 -6.31 -14.86 38.37
N LEU A 12 -4.99 -15.04 38.37
CA LEU A 12 -4.08 -14.07 37.79
C LEU A 12 -4.08 -14.34 36.28
N MET A 13 -5.14 -13.86 35.64
CA MET A 13 -5.27 -13.72 34.20
C MET A 13 -4.10 -12.87 33.68
N THR A 14 -3.05 -13.50 33.17
CA THR A 14 -2.18 -12.88 32.17
C THR A 14 -2.94 -12.84 30.85
N THR A 15 -3.95 -11.96 30.76
CA THR A 15 -4.55 -11.59 29.48
C THR A 15 -3.59 -10.64 28.78
N SER A 16 -2.72 -11.21 27.94
CA SER A 16 -1.99 -10.43 26.93
C SER A 16 -3.02 -9.78 26.01
N ILE A 17 -3.28 -8.49 26.25
CA ILE A 17 -4.09 -7.67 25.34
C ILE A 17 -3.23 -7.46 24.09
N PHE A 18 -3.49 -8.26 23.06
CA PHE A 18 -3.04 -7.96 21.70
C PHE A 18 -3.79 -6.69 21.25
N PHE A 19 -3.12 -5.56 21.35
CA PHE A 19 -3.61 -4.28 20.88
C PHE A 19 -3.47 -4.25 19.34
N SER A 20 -4.43 -4.84 18.64
CA SER A 20 -4.54 -4.73 17.18
C SER A 20 -5.06 -3.34 16.84
N SER A 21 -4.15 -2.40 16.65
CA SER A 21 -4.43 -1.06 16.12
C SER A 21 -4.93 -1.18 14.68
N HIS A 22 -6.25 -1.28 14.49
CA HIS A 22 -6.85 -1.15 13.18
C HIS A 22 -6.84 0.34 12.82
N LEU A 23 -5.75 0.83 12.23
CA LEU A 23 -5.72 2.14 11.59
C LEU A 23 -6.76 2.12 10.46
N GLN A 24 -7.92 2.73 10.69
CA GLN A 24 -8.87 3.03 9.63
C GLN A 24 -8.30 4.19 8.82
N ALA A 25 -7.67 3.87 7.68
CA ALA A 25 -7.32 4.87 6.68
C ALA A 25 -8.61 5.57 6.20
N ALA A 26 -8.58 6.91 6.17
CA ALA A 26 -9.69 7.70 5.63
C ALA A 26 -9.99 7.28 4.18
N PRO A 27 -11.25 7.37 3.71
CA PRO A 27 -11.58 7.05 2.33
C PRO A 27 -10.83 7.99 1.38
N GLN A 28 -9.82 7.45 0.69
CA GLN A 28 -9.02 8.19 -0.28
C GLN A 28 -9.76 8.23 -1.61
N LYS A 29 -9.73 9.39 -2.29
CA LYS A 29 -10.33 9.52 -3.62
C LYS A 29 -9.46 8.78 -4.63
N VAL A 30 -9.99 7.73 -5.24
CA VAL A 30 -9.31 6.96 -6.29
C VAL A 30 -9.52 7.65 -7.63
N VAL A 31 -8.44 7.83 -8.39
CA VAL A 31 -8.47 8.42 -9.74
C VAL A 31 -8.32 7.38 -10.84
N ALA A 32 -7.63 6.26 -10.55
CA ALA A 32 -7.54 5.11 -11.44
C ALA A 32 -7.34 3.82 -10.62
N GLN A 33 -7.64 2.67 -11.22
CA GLN A 33 -7.40 1.35 -10.63
C GLN A 33 -6.86 0.41 -11.71
N VAL A 34 -5.76 -0.27 -11.41
CA VAL A 34 -5.12 -1.27 -12.28
C VAL A 34 -5.10 -2.61 -11.54
N ASN A 35 -6.02 -3.49 -11.92
CA ASN A 35 -6.28 -4.76 -11.20
C ASN A 35 -6.58 -4.51 -9.71
N ALA A 36 -5.69 -4.92 -8.81
CA ALA A 36 -5.82 -4.72 -7.38
C ALA A 36 -5.22 -3.39 -6.89
N GLU A 37 -4.34 -2.77 -7.69
CA GLU A 37 -3.63 -1.55 -7.35
C GLU A 37 -4.50 -0.31 -7.60
N LYS A 38 -4.51 0.63 -6.66
CA LYS A 38 -5.33 1.85 -6.74
C LYS A 38 -4.43 3.05 -6.76
N ILE A 39 -4.61 3.90 -7.77
CA ILE A 39 -3.94 5.20 -7.83
C ILE A 39 -4.89 6.21 -7.20
N THR A 40 -4.49 6.73 -6.04
CA THR A 40 -5.25 7.76 -5.33
C THR A 40 -4.93 9.15 -5.88
N LEU A 41 -5.82 10.11 -5.62
CA LEU A 41 -5.59 11.51 -5.99
C LEU A 41 -4.33 12.07 -5.32
N ALA A 42 -4.02 11.62 -4.10
CA ALA A 42 -2.86 12.10 -3.36
C ALA A 42 -1.56 11.67 -4.05
N GLU A 43 -1.42 10.36 -4.33
CA GLU A 43 -0.27 9.80 -5.04
C GLU A 43 -0.13 10.42 -6.44
N PHE A 44 -1.23 10.55 -7.18
CA PHE A 44 -1.22 11.20 -8.49
C PHE A 44 -0.65 12.62 -8.44
N ASN A 45 -1.10 13.43 -7.49
CA ASN A 45 -0.63 14.81 -7.38
C ASN A 45 0.84 14.86 -6.95
N GLU A 46 1.27 14.02 -6.01
CA GLU A 46 2.66 13.95 -5.56
C GLU A 46 3.61 13.64 -6.73
N GLU A 47 3.28 12.62 -7.51
CA GLU A 47 4.07 12.21 -8.66
C GLU A 47 4.05 13.27 -9.78
N TYR A 48 2.89 13.88 -10.04
CA TYR A 48 2.75 14.92 -11.06
C TYR A 48 3.49 16.20 -10.67
N ASP A 49 3.42 16.63 -9.42
CA ASP A 49 4.12 17.80 -8.90
C ASP A 49 5.65 17.63 -9.05
N ARG A 50 6.16 16.39 -8.87
CA ARG A 50 7.57 16.08 -9.14
C ARG A 50 7.91 16.26 -10.62
N VAL A 51 7.08 15.77 -11.53
CA VAL A 51 7.30 15.92 -12.98
C VAL A 51 7.22 17.39 -13.40
N GLU A 52 6.29 18.16 -12.86
CA GLU A 52 6.21 19.61 -13.10
C GLU A 52 7.48 20.34 -12.62
N ALA A 53 8.07 19.92 -11.50
CA ALA A 53 9.29 20.51 -10.96
C ALA A 53 10.54 20.18 -11.80
N GLU A 54 10.57 19.01 -12.43
CA GLU A 54 11.75 18.49 -13.14
C GLU A 54 11.72 18.75 -14.65
N THR A 55 10.63 19.27 -15.20
CA THR A 55 10.45 19.43 -16.65
C THR A 55 9.94 20.82 -17.04
N ILE A 56 10.46 21.34 -18.15
CA ILE A 56 10.13 22.69 -18.64
C ILE A 56 8.71 22.77 -19.22
N ASN A 57 8.23 21.68 -19.81
CA ASN A 57 6.91 21.60 -20.43
C ASN A 57 6.20 20.30 -19.99
N PRO A 58 5.58 20.29 -18.80
CA PRO A 58 4.93 19.10 -18.28
C PRO A 58 3.75 18.68 -19.17
N PRO A 59 3.46 17.36 -19.24
CA PRO A 59 2.29 16.87 -19.95
C PRO A 59 1.00 17.31 -19.23
N PRO A 60 -0.15 17.37 -19.94
CA PRO A 60 -1.44 17.53 -19.28
C PRO A 60 -1.71 16.39 -18.29
N LYS A 61 -2.42 16.69 -17.20
CA LYS A 61 -2.73 15.74 -16.11
C LYS A 61 -3.41 14.45 -16.61
N GLU A 62 -4.29 14.56 -17.58
CA GLU A 62 -4.99 13.41 -18.17
C GLU A 62 -4.03 12.47 -18.90
N ILE A 63 -3.07 13.04 -19.65
CA ILE A 63 -2.05 12.28 -20.37
C ILE A 63 -1.09 11.63 -19.38
N PHE A 64 -0.67 12.36 -18.35
CA PHE A 64 0.17 11.82 -17.30
C PHE A 64 -0.50 10.66 -16.56
N LEU A 65 -1.80 10.77 -16.26
CA LEU A 65 -2.56 9.68 -15.62
C LEU A 65 -2.61 8.44 -16.52
N GLU A 66 -2.80 8.63 -17.83
CA GLU A 66 -2.76 7.52 -18.79
C GLU A 66 -1.38 6.85 -18.80
N ASP A 67 -0.29 7.63 -18.82
CA ASP A 67 1.06 7.10 -18.80
C ASP A 67 1.37 6.34 -17.50
N LEU A 68 0.93 6.84 -16.34
CA LEU A 68 1.04 6.14 -15.06
C LEU A 68 0.30 4.79 -15.09
N VAL A 69 -0.93 4.76 -15.62
CA VAL A 69 -1.70 3.52 -15.75
C VAL A 69 -0.98 2.53 -16.68
N ARG A 70 -0.43 3.00 -17.80
CA ARG A 70 0.31 2.15 -18.75
C ARG A 70 1.60 1.61 -18.15
N TYR A 71 2.31 2.43 -17.38
CA TYR A 71 3.47 2.02 -16.61
C TYR A 71 3.11 0.88 -15.65
N GLU A 72 2.05 1.05 -14.86
CA GLU A 72 1.60 0.06 -13.88
C GLU A 72 1.21 -1.27 -14.55
N ILE A 73 0.50 -1.22 -15.69
CA ILE A 73 0.19 -2.42 -16.48
C ILE A 73 1.49 -3.13 -16.92
N GLY A 74 2.47 -2.38 -17.42
CA GLY A 74 3.76 -2.91 -17.83
C GLY A 74 4.57 -3.51 -16.68
N ALA A 75 4.58 -2.85 -15.52
CA ALA A 75 5.25 -3.30 -14.32
C ALA A 75 4.66 -4.62 -13.81
N GLN A 76 3.33 -4.70 -13.70
CA GLN A 76 2.65 -5.94 -13.30
C GLN A 76 2.88 -7.09 -14.29
N GLU A 77 2.93 -6.79 -15.59
CA GLU A 77 3.23 -7.81 -16.60
C GLU A 77 4.68 -8.28 -16.52
N ALA A 78 5.64 -7.37 -16.32
CA ALA A 78 7.04 -7.70 -16.11
C ALA A 78 7.25 -8.53 -14.83
N GLU A 79 6.53 -8.22 -13.75
CA GLU A 79 6.56 -9.01 -12.51
C GLU A 79 6.04 -10.44 -12.73
N LYS A 80 4.91 -10.59 -13.44
CA LYS A 80 4.37 -11.92 -13.79
C LYS A 80 5.34 -12.75 -14.61
N GLN A 81 6.08 -12.10 -15.50
CA GLN A 81 7.09 -12.74 -16.34
C GLN A 81 8.43 -12.92 -15.65
N LYS A 82 8.60 -12.43 -14.41
CA LYS A 82 9.85 -12.47 -13.65
C LYS A 82 11.01 -11.86 -14.44
N ILE A 83 10.75 -10.74 -15.12
CA ILE A 83 11.74 -10.03 -15.94
C ILE A 83 12.92 -9.56 -15.09
N ASP A 84 12.70 -9.29 -13.80
CA ASP A 84 13.73 -9.03 -12.80
C ASP A 84 14.74 -10.20 -12.66
N GLN A 85 14.34 -11.42 -13.03
CA GLN A 85 15.20 -12.61 -12.99
C GLN A 85 15.98 -12.83 -14.29
N ASP A 86 15.65 -12.11 -15.36
CA ASP A 86 16.32 -12.21 -16.65
C ASP A 86 17.81 -11.82 -16.52
N PRO A 87 18.75 -12.67 -16.97
CA PRO A 87 20.18 -12.38 -16.92
C PRO A 87 20.62 -11.13 -17.66
N ILE A 88 19.86 -10.67 -18.66
CA ILE A 88 20.12 -9.42 -19.39
C ILE A 88 19.78 -8.23 -18.50
N VAL A 89 18.60 -8.25 -17.88
CA VAL A 89 18.14 -7.17 -17.01
C VAL A 89 19.01 -7.05 -15.77
N LYS A 90 19.36 -8.17 -15.12
CA LYS A 90 20.24 -8.20 -13.93
C LYS A 90 21.63 -7.59 -14.10
N LYS A 91 22.10 -7.39 -15.33
CA LYS A 91 23.41 -6.79 -15.60
C LYS A 91 23.36 -5.26 -15.69
N GLU A 92 22.17 -4.69 -15.89
CA GLU A 92 21.95 -3.26 -16.15
C GLU A 92 21.38 -2.50 -14.94
N ILE A 93 20.96 -3.20 -13.89
CA ILE A 93 20.54 -2.67 -12.58
C ILE A 93 21.66 -2.80 -11.55
#